data_AF-A0A834XPU8-F1
#
_entry.id   AF-A0A834XPU8-F1
#
_cell.length_a   1.000
_cell.length_b   1.000
_cell.length_c   1.000
_cell.angle_alpha   90.00
_cell.angle_beta   90.00
_cell.angle_gamma   90.00
#
_symmetry.space_group_name_H-M   'P 1'
#
loop_
_entity.id
_entity.type
_entity.pdbx_description
1 polymer ?
#
loop_
_entity_poly.entity_id
_entity_poly.type
_entity_poly.pdbx_seq_one_letter_code
_entity_poly.pdbx_strand_id
1 'polypeptide(L)'
;IQEINKVTTGRLKNFRNNWKNITNDKFILNSLNGYKIPFTSFPFQHHSPTEKTFLVEEFKLIQTEINKLIKKGAIEEKKDNIKHLISKFKEDNWYKILD
;
A
#
# COMPACT_ATOMS: atom_id res chain seq x y z
N ILE A 1 -11.44 32.33 2.50
CA ILE A 1 -10.72 31.21 1.83
C ILE A 1 -11.02 29.97 2.66
N GLN A 2 -11.80 29.04 2.12
CA GLN A 2 -12.29 27.86 2.83
C GLN A 2 -11.13 26.88 3.01
N GLU A 3 -10.83 26.46 4.25
CA GLU A 3 -9.84 25.43 4.52
C GLU A 3 -10.24 24.16 3.75
N ILE A 4 -9.40 23.78 2.79
CA ILE A 4 -9.47 22.45 2.20
C ILE A 4 -9.10 21.51 3.33
N ASN A 5 -10.11 20.90 3.97
CA ASN A 5 -9.94 19.82 4.92
C ASN A 5 -8.95 18.83 4.32
N LYS A 6 -7.72 18.81 4.84
CA LYS A 6 -6.67 17.89 4.42
C LYS A 6 -7.13 16.49 4.82
N VAL A 7 -7.91 15.84 3.95
CA VAL A 7 -8.36 14.45 4.11
C VAL A 7 -7.12 13.60 4.22
N THR A 8 -6.75 13.29 5.45
CA THR A 8 -5.58 12.50 5.76
C THR A 8 -6.06 11.07 5.91
N THR A 9 -5.97 10.35 4.81
CA THR A 9 -6.31 8.92 4.76
C THR A 9 -5.27 8.12 5.57
N GLY A 10 -5.55 6.87 5.92
CA GLY A 10 -4.57 5.98 6.56
C GLY A 10 -4.27 6.24 8.04
N ARG A 11 -5.01 7.11 8.74
CA ARG A 11 -4.86 7.36 10.18
C ARG A 11 -5.61 6.37 11.08
N LEU A 12 -6.32 5.39 10.51
CA LEU A 12 -7.16 4.46 11.27
C LEU A 12 -6.42 3.76 12.41
N LYS A 13 -5.14 3.43 12.22
CA LYS A 13 -4.27 2.86 13.26
C LYS A 13 -4.18 3.72 14.52
N ASN A 14 -4.26 5.05 14.39
CA ASN A 14 -4.17 5.99 15.52
C ASN A 14 -5.43 6.00 16.38
N PHE A 15 -6.56 5.48 15.87
CA PHE A 15 -7.86 5.50 16.54
C PHE A 15 -8.27 4.14 17.08
N ARG A 16 -7.33 3.17 17.16
CA ARG A 16 -7.63 1.80 17.62
C ARG A 16 -8.32 1.76 18.98
N ASN A 17 -7.94 2.61 19.92
CA ASN A 17 -8.57 2.66 21.25
C ASN A 17 -10.02 3.13 21.18
N ASN A 18 -10.35 4.09 20.32
CA ASN A 18 -11.73 4.51 20.09
C ASN A 18 -12.54 3.37 19.46
N TRP A 19 -11.95 2.61 18.53
CA TRP A 19 -12.60 1.45 17.91
C TRP A 19 -12.90 0.32 18.91
N LYS A 20 -12.07 0.13 19.95
CA LYS A 20 -12.35 -0.83 21.03
C LYS A 20 -13.62 -0.49 21.81
N ASN A 21 -14.04 0.77 21.82
CA ASN A 21 -15.28 1.19 22.47
C ASN A 21 -16.52 0.90 21.60
N ILE A 22 -16.33 0.66 20.30
CA ILE A 22 -17.41 0.39 19.33
C ILE A 22 -17.57 -1.11 19.11
N THR A 23 -16.47 -1.86 19.08
CA THR A 23 -16.47 -3.29 18.79
C THR A 23 -15.37 -4.04 19.54
N ASN A 24 -15.69 -5.28 19.92
CA ASN A 24 -14.75 -6.26 20.45
C ASN A 24 -14.33 -7.30 19.40
N ASP A 25 -14.78 -7.14 18.15
CA ASP A 25 -14.42 -8.04 17.05
C ASP A 25 -12.92 -7.95 16.75
N LYS A 26 -12.23 -9.08 16.90
CA LYS A 26 -10.78 -9.18 16.68
C LYS A 26 -10.39 -8.91 15.23
N PHE A 27 -11.18 -9.35 14.25
CA PHE A 27 -10.93 -9.11 12.84
C PHE A 27 -10.96 -7.61 12.52
N ILE A 28 -11.98 -6.89 13.00
CA ILE A 28 -12.10 -5.44 12.79
C ILE A 28 -10.92 -4.72 13.46
N LEU A 29 -10.64 -5.02 14.73
CA LEU A 29 -9.57 -4.36 15.48
C LEU A 29 -8.17 -4.65 14.94
N ASN A 30 -7.95 -5.85 14.39
CA ASN A 30 -6.68 -6.21 13.78
C ASN A 30 -6.49 -5.51 12.43
N SER A 31 -7.56 -5.37 11.64
CA SER A 31 -7.51 -4.69 10.33
C SER A 31 -7.06 -3.23 10.43
N LEU A 32 -7.27 -2.58 11.58
CA LEU A 32 -6.79 -1.20 11.83
C LEU A 32 -5.26 -1.08 11.88
N ASN A 33 -4.54 -2.16 12.21
CA ASN A 33 -3.07 -2.18 12.25
C ASN A 33 -2.45 -2.56 10.90
N GLY A 34 -3.27 -2.75 9.88
CA GLY A 34 -2.85 -3.30 8.59
C GLY A 34 -3.54 -4.64 8.33
N TYR A 35 -3.71 -4.93 7.05
CA TYR A 35 -4.35 -6.15 6.58
C TYR A 35 -3.33 -6.99 5.81
N LYS A 36 -3.26 -8.29 6.11
CA LYS A 36 -2.43 -9.23 5.36
C LYS A 36 -3.33 -9.97 4.39
N ILE A 37 -2.97 -9.94 3.11
CA ILE A 37 -3.59 -10.77 2.08
C ILE A 37 -2.70 -12.01 1.92
N PRO A 38 -3.10 -13.17 2.46
CA PRO A 38 -2.29 -14.38 2.34
C PRO A 38 -2.29 -14.88 0.90
N PHE A 39 -1.14 -15.38 0.43
CA PHE A 39 -1.11 -16.13 -0.82
C PHE A 39 -1.71 -17.52 -0.61
N THR A 40 -2.42 -18.02 -1.61
CA THR A 40 -2.97 -19.40 -1.60
C THR A 40 -1.91 -20.46 -1.90
N SER A 41 -0.79 -20.05 -2.51
CA SER A 41 0.37 -20.87 -2.85
C SER A 41 1.62 -19.99 -2.92
N PHE A 42 2.81 -20.60 -3.04
CA PHE A 42 4.05 -19.84 -3.19
C PHE A 42 3.97 -18.86 -4.39
N PRO A 43 4.25 -17.56 -4.23
CA PRO A 43 4.12 -16.59 -5.30
C PRO A 43 5.22 -16.81 -6.34
N PHE A 44 4.81 -17.08 -7.58
CA PHE A 44 5.72 -17.23 -8.71
C PHE A 44 5.27 -16.34 -9.87
N GLN A 45 6.24 -15.72 -10.54
CA GLN A 45 5.99 -14.88 -11.69
C GLN A 45 6.66 -15.51 -12.92
N HIS A 46 5.87 -16.07 -13.83
CA HIS A 46 6.36 -16.78 -15.02
C HIS A 46 7.15 -15.87 -15.98
N HIS A 47 6.70 -14.62 -16.13
CA HIS A 47 7.29 -13.65 -17.05
C HIS A 47 7.30 -12.25 -16.44
N SER A 48 8.29 -11.44 -16.80
CA SER A 48 8.28 -10.00 -16.48
C SER A 48 7.03 -9.35 -17.08
N PRO A 49 6.35 -8.42 -16.38
CA PRO A 49 5.18 -7.75 -16.93
C PRO A 49 5.64 -6.87 -18.08
N THR A 50 4.90 -6.86 -19.18
CA THR A 50 5.22 -6.00 -20.32
C THR A 50 4.83 -4.56 -20.00
N GLU A 51 5.77 -3.63 -20.14
CA GLU A 51 5.48 -2.21 -20.00
C GLU A 51 4.56 -1.76 -21.13
N LYS A 52 3.47 -1.08 -20.78
CA LYS A 52 2.55 -0.52 -21.76
C LYS A 52 3.13 0.77 -22.34
N THR A 53 3.15 0.87 -23.66
CA THR A 53 3.45 2.14 -24.35
C THR A 53 2.20 3.02 -24.36
N PHE A 54 2.37 4.29 -24.05
CA PHE A 54 1.31 5.30 -24.06
C PHE A 54 1.61 6.37 -25.09
N LEU A 55 0.58 7.00 -25.65
CA LEU A 55 0.75 8.25 -26.38
C LEU A 55 1.21 9.35 -25.42
N VAL A 56 1.88 10.37 -25.95
CA VAL A 56 2.44 11.47 -25.13
C VAL A 56 1.36 12.16 -24.29
N GLU A 57 0.17 12.34 -24.84
CA GLU A 57 -0.95 12.98 -24.15
C GLU A 57 -1.53 12.11 -23.03
N GLU A 58 -1.69 10.81 -23.29
CA GLU A 58 -2.12 9.82 -22.29
C GLU A 58 -1.13 9.74 -21.14
N PHE A 59 0.17 9.72 -21.46
CA PHE A 59 1.23 9.69 -20.45
C PHE A 59 1.17 10.92 -19.53
N LYS A 60 0.96 12.12 -20.09
CA LYS A 60 0.80 13.36 -19.30
C LYS A 60 -0.40 13.27 -18.35
N LEU A 61 -1.52 12.71 -18.82
CA LEU A 61 -2.72 12.51 -18.00
C LEU A 61 -2.45 11.53 -16.86
N ILE A 62 -1.85 10.37 -17.17
CA ILE A 62 -1.49 9.34 -16.19
C ILE A 62 -0.56 9.93 -15.13
N GLN A 63 0.48 10.66 -15.53
CA GLN A 63 1.43 11.27 -14.60
C GLN A 63 0.74 12.28 -13.68
N THR A 64 -0.23 13.03 -14.21
CA THR A 64 -1.04 13.98 -13.41
C THR A 64 -1.84 13.24 -12.33
N GLU A 65 -2.46 12.10 -12.67
CA GLU A 65 -3.21 11.28 -11.70
C GLU A 65 -2.29 10.61 -10.67
N ILE A 66 -1.13 10.10 -11.09
CA ILE A 66 -0.10 9.57 -10.18
C ILE A 66 0.30 10.64 -9.16
N ASN A 67 0.58 11.87 -9.61
CA ASN A 67 0.96 12.96 -8.72
C ASN A 67 -0.15 13.32 -7.72
N LYS A 68 -1.42 13.24 -8.13
CA LYS A 68 -2.56 13.42 -7.23
C LYS A 68 -2.60 12.33 -6.16
N LEU A 69 -2.32 11.07 -6.50
CA LEU A 69 -2.28 9.95 -5.55
C LEU A 69 -1.10 10.07 -4.57
N ILE A 70 0.08 10.47 -5.05
CA ILE A 70 1.24 10.76 -4.19
C ILE A 70 0.91 11.88 -3.21
N LYS A 71 0.33 13.00 -3.71
CA LYS A 71 -0.08 14.13 -2.85
C LYS A 71 -1.11 13.73 -1.79
N LYS A 72 -1.97 12.75 -2.09
CA LYS A 72 -2.94 12.18 -1.14
C LYS A 72 -2.30 11.19 -0.14
N GLY A 73 -1.05 10.80 -0.35
CA GLY A 73 -0.37 9.76 0.44
C GLY A 73 -0.93 8.36 0.20
N ALA A 74 -1.62 8.15 -0.93
CA ALA A 74 -2.19 6.84 -1.27
C ALA A 74 -1.15 5.89 -1.88
N ILE A 75 -0.14 6.46 -2.56
CA ILE A 75 1.01 5.74 -3.11
C ILE A 75 2.29 6.53 -2.77
N GLU A 76 3.42 5.84 -2.75
CA GLU A 76 4.74 6.44 -2.53
C GLU A 76 5.72 5.93 -3.57
N GLU A 77 6.69 6.77 -3.96
CA GLU A 77 7.75 6.35 -4.87
C GLU A 77 8.73 5.46 -4.11
N LYS A 78 8.81 4.20 -4.51
CA LYS A 78 9.75 3.25 -3.94
C LYS A 78 11.05 3.27 -4.73
N LYS A 79 12.13 3.77 -4.11
CA LYS A 79 13.48 3.67 -4.67
C LYS A 79 14.01 2.26 -4.47
N ASP A 80 13.60 1.33 -5.33
CA ASP A 80 14.23 0.02 -5.37
C ASP A 80 15.56 0.12 -6.15
N ASN A 81 16.69 0.01 -5.44
CA ASN A 81 18.03 -0.14 -6.02
C ASN A 81 18.24 -1.50 -6.72
N ILE A 82 17.19 -2.31 -6.82
CA ILE A 82 17.27 -3.71 -7.18
C ILE A 82 16.21 -3.99 -8.25
N LYS A 83 16.65 -4.14 -9.49
CA LYS A 83 15.87 -4.68 -10.62
C LYS A 83 15.53 -6.17 -10.39
N HIS A 84 14.89 -6.53 -9.29
CA HIS A 84 14.43 -7.88 -9.08
C HIS A 84 12.91 -7.89 -9.01
N LEU A 85 12.36 -8.79 -9.83
CA LEU A 85 11.02 -9.35 -9.69
C LEU A 85 10.71 -9.56 -8.20
N ILE A 86 9.50 -9.18 -7.78
CA ILE A 86 9.00 -9.36 -6.41
C ILE A 86 9.00 -10.86 -5.99
N SER A 87 9.33 -11.79 -6.90
CA SER A 87 9.39 -13.23 -6.69
C SER A 87 10.63 -13.77 -5.97
N LYS A 88 11.50 -12.92 -5.38
CA LYS A 88 12.48 -13.38 -4.38
C LYS A 88 12.02 -13.01 -2.97
N PHE A 89 10.80 -13.39 -2.60
CA PHE A 89 10.47 -13.60 -1.20
C PHE A 89 11.26 -14.84 -0.75
N LYS A 90 12.42 -14.62 -0.12
CA LYS A 90 13.07 -15.67 0.67
C LYS A 90 12.13 -15.99 1.83
N GLU A 91 11.62 -17.21 1.82
CA GLU A 91 10.82 -17.83 2.88
C GLU A 91 11.65 -18.22 4.11
N ASP A 92 12.71 -17.46 4.43
CA ASP A 92 13.61 -17.79 5.54
C ASP A 92 13.62 -16.65 6.56
N ASN A 93 12.81 -16.85 7.61
CA ASN A 93 12.85 -16.18 8.92
C ASN A 93 12.42 -14.72 9.01
N TRP A 94 11.13 -14.49 9.27
CA TRP A 94 10.67 -13.22 9.85
C TRP A 94 10.48 -13.39 11.35
N TYR A 95 11.57 -13.30 12.11
CA TYR A 95 11.49 -13.06 13.55
C TYR A 95 11.12 -11.60 13.83
N LYS A 96 10.29 -11.42 14.86
CA LYS A 96 9.90 -10.22 15.62
C LYS A 96 10.41 -8.85 15.16
N ILE A 97 9.48 -7.90 15.11
CA ILE A 97 9.69 -6.58 15.74
C ILE A 97 8.61 -6.42 16.83
N LEU A 98 9.03 -6.67 18.08
CA LEU A 98 8.67 -5.86 19.26
C LEU A 98 9.72 -4.71 19.27
N ASP A 99 9.45 -3.46 19.63
CA ASP A 99 8.46 -2.90 20.57
C ASP A 99 7.55 -1.82 19.93
#